data_AF-A0A3E1HS38-F1
#
_entry.id   AF-A0A3E1HS38-F1
#
_cell.length_a   1.000
_cell.length_b   1.000
_cell.length_c   1.000
_cell.angle_alpha   90.00
_cell.angle_beta   90.00
_cell.angle_gamma   90.00
#
_symmetry.space_group_name_H-M   'P 1'
#
loop_
_entity.id
_entity.type
_entity.pdbx_description
1 polymer ?
#
loop_
_entity_poly.entity_id
_entity_poly.type
_entity_poly.pdbx_seq_one_letter_code
_entity_poly.pdbx_strand_id
1 'polypeptide(L)' 'MNIVNLLTTYDLERLLATQQIKHYIYFKQTAAAIGNKAEYRRATDVIDQLTTEHGISALHLAQEEYK' A
#
# COMPACT_ATOMS: atom_id res chain seq x y z
N MET A 1 -20.44 -23.86 12.79
CA MET A 1 -19.88 -22.94 13.80
C MET A 1 -19.48 -21.68 13.07
N ASN A 2 -20.30 -20.62 13.13
CA ASN A 2 -19.97 -19.35 12.49
C ASN A 2 -18.89 -18.70 13.34
N ILE A 3 -17.64 -18.82 12.90
CA ILE A 3 -16.52 -18.11 13.51
C ILE A 3 -16.75 -16.65 13.11
N VAL A 4 -17.27 -15.87 14.05
CA VAL A 4 -17.28 -14.42 13.90
C VAL A 4 -15.80 -14.05 13.78
N ASN A 5 -15.34 -13.70 12.58
CA ASN A 5 -14.02 -13.13 12.36
C ASN A 5 -13.94 -11.88 13.25
N LEU A 6 -13.32 -12.01 14.42
CA LEU A 6 -13.14 -10.91 15.35
C LEU A 6 -12.11 -9.99 14.72
N LEU A 7 -12.58 -9.05 13.91
CA LEU A 7 -11.76 -8.03 13.30
C LEU A 7 -11.12 -7.20 14.41
N THR A 8 -9.80 -7.24 14.48
CA THR A 8 -9.04 -6.46 15.46
C THR A 8 -8.56 -5.16 14.85
N THR A 9 -8.15 -4.20 15.68
CA THR A 9 -7.50 -2.97 15.22
C THR A 9 -6.25 -3.26 14.39
N TYR A 10 -5.52 -4.33 14.72
CA TYR A 10 -4.36 -4.78 13.95
C TYR A 10 -4.72 -5.14 12.51
N ASP A 11 -5.84 -5.85 12.31
CA ASP A 11 -6.32 -6.20 10.97
C ASP A 11 -6.73 -4.95 10.17
N LEU A 12 -7.35 -3.98 10.85
CA LEU A 12 -7.73 -2.69 10.25
C LEU A 12 -6.52 -1.85 9.83
N GLU A 13 -5.48 -1.76 10.67
CA GLU A 13 -4.25 -1.05 10.34
C GLU A 13 -3.55 -1.68 9.13
N ARG A 14 -3.51 -3.02 9.07
CA ARG A 14 -2.93 -3.73 7.94
C ARG A 14 -3.72 -3.54 6.65
N LEU A 15 -5.06 -3.55 6.73
CA LEU A 15 -5.93 -3.26 5.58
C LEU A 15 -5.72 -1.82 5.11
N LEU A 16 -5.66 -0.86 6.03
CA LEU A 16 -5.42 0.54 5.71
C LEU A 16 -4.07 0.73 5.01
N ALA A 17 -3.00 0.14 5.56
CA ALA A 17 -1.66 0.20 4.96
C ALA A 17 -1.66 -0.38 3.53
N THR A 18 -2.34 -1.51 3.32
CA THR A 18 -2.46 -2.13 1.99
C THR A 18 -3.16 -1.19 0.99
N GLN A 19 -4.26 -0.54 1.39
CA GLN A 19 -4.96 0.42 0.54
C GLN A 19 -4.13 1.69 0.27
N GLN A 20 -3.37 2.16 1.25
CA GLN A 20 -2.46 3.30 1.09
C GLN A 20 -1.32 2.96 0.12
N ILE A 21 -0.69 1.79 0.25
CA ILE A 21 0.36 1.35 -0.68
C ILE A 21 -0.20 1.26 -2.10
N LYS A 22 -1.38 0.67 -2.29
CA LYS A 22 -2.06 0.60 -3.59
C LYS A 22 -2.28 1.99 -4.20
N HIS A 23 -2.72 2.95 -3.40
CA HIS A 23 -2.89 4.33 -3.83
C HIS A 23 -1.58 4.99 -4.28
N TYR A 24 -0.48 4.76 -3.55
CA TYR A 24 0.82 5.30 -3.93
C TYR A 24 1.45 4.57 -5.12
N ILE A 25 1.14 3.29 -5.35
CA ILE A 25 1.51 2.58 -6.59
C ILE A 25 0.87 3.28 -7.79
N TYR A 26 -0.42 3.61 -7.72
CA TYR A 26 -1.10 4.37 -8.76
C TYR A 26 -0.39 5.70 -9.03
N PHE A 27 -0.15 6.51 -7.99
CA PHE A 27 0.53 7.79 -8.17
C PHE A 27 1.93 7.67 -8.73
N LYS A 28 2.71 6.66 -8.31
CA LYS A 28 4.03 6.39 -8.85
C LYS A 28 3.96 6.12 -10.36
N GLN A 29 2.99 5.33 -10.81
CA GLN A 29 2.80 5.05 -12.25
C GLN A 29 2.35 6.30 -13.03
N THR A 30 1.37 7.06 -12.51
CA THR A 30 0.93 8.30 -13.15
C THR A 30 2.07 9.32 -13.23
N ALA A 31 2.82 9.50 -12.15
CA ALA A 31 3.97 10.40 -12.09
C ALA A 31 5.06 9.99 -13.10
N ALA A 32 5.32 8.68 -13.24
CA ALA A 32 6.22 8.18 -14.28
C ALA A 32 5.71 8.51 -15.69
N ALA A 33 4.41 8.30 -15.95
CA ALA A 33 3.80 8.56 -17.26
C ALA A 33 3.87 10.03 -17.69
N ILE A 34 3.74 10.97 -16.75
CA ILE A 34 3.82 12.42 -17.03
C ILE A 34 5.23 13.02 -16.81
N GLY A 35 6.22 12.20 -16.46
CA GLY A 35 7.59 12.66 -16.20
C GLY A 35 7.78 13.47 -14.91
N ASN A 36 6.84 13.41 -13.96
CA ASN A 36 6.95 14.10 -12.67
C ASN A 36 7.86 13.32 -11.70
N LYS A 37 9.16 13.63 -11.75
CA LYS A 37 10.18 12.96 -10.94
C LYS A 37 10.04 13.21 -9.44
N ALA A 38 9.54 14.37 -9.03
CA ALA A 38 9.37 14.70 -7.61
C ALA A 38 8.30 13.81 -6.98
N GLU A 39 7.16 13.69 -7.66
CA GLU A 39 6.05 12.86 -7.20
C GLU A 39 6.38 11.36 -7.26
N TYR A 40 7.14 10.93 -8.28
CA TYR A 40 7.61 9.55 -8.34
C TYR A 40 8.46 9.16 -7.13
N ARG A 41 9.38 10.04 -6.70
CA ARG A 41 10.22 9.83 -5.51
C ARG A 41 9.38 9.83 -4.24
N ARG A 42 8.52 10.85 -4.07
CA ARG A 42 7.60 10.94 -2.92
C ARG A 42 6.75 9.67 -2.78
N ALA A 43 6.16 9.19 -3.86
CA ALA A 43 5.37 7.97 -3.84
C ALA A 43 6.20 6.73 -3.50
N THR A 44 7.46 6.67 -3.96
CA THR A 44 8.38 5.57 -3.62
C THR A 44 8.75 5.61 -2.13
N ASP A 45 9.11 6.77 -1.60
CA ASP A 45 9.50 6.93 -0.19
C ASP A 45 8.34 6.52 0.75
N VAL A 46 7.10 6.89 0.42
CA VAL A 46 5.93 6.52 1.22
C VAL A 46 5.64 5.02 1.12
N ILE A 47 5.78 4.40 -0.06
CA ILE A 47 5.65 2.94 -0.20
C ILE A 47 6.70 2.23 0.66
N ASP A 48 7.94 2.68 0.63
CA ASP A 48 9.04 2.08 1.39
C ASP A 48 8.80 2.23 2.90
N GLN A 49 8.32 3.40 3.35
CA GLN A 49 7.94 3.63 4.75
C GLN A 49 6.83 2.67 5.21
N LEU A 50 5.70 2.64 4.49
CA LEU A 50 4.57 1.77 4.84
C LEU A 50 4.95 0.29 4.80
N THR A 51 5.80 -0.09 3.86
CA THR A 51 6.33 -1.47 3.75
C THR A 51 7.25 -1.80 4.92
N THR A 52 8.03 -0.83 5.41
CA THR A 52 8.89 -1.01 6.60
C THR A 52 8.05 -1.16 7.86
N GLU A 53 6.99 -0.37 8.01
CA GLU A 53 6.12 -0.37 9.20
C GLU A 53 5.20 -1.60 9.26
N HIS A 54 4.62 -2.01 8.13
CA HIS A 54 3.60 -3.08 8.07
C HIS A 54 4.08 -4.38 7.41
N GLY A 55 5.35 -4.41 7.00
CA GLY A 55 6.02 -5.57 6.42
C GLY A 55 5.76 -5.78 4.93
N ILE A 56 6.65 -6.54 4.29
CA ILE A 56 6.64 -6.81 2.84
C ILE A 56 5.38 -7.53 2.32
N SER A 57 4.63 -8.18 3.22
CA SER A 57 3.36 -8.82 2.86
C SER A 57 2.27 -7.81 2.46
N ALA A 58 2.25 -6.62 3.08
CA ALA A 58 1.30 -5.55 2.73
C ALA A 58 1.59 -5.00 1.31
N LEU A 59 2.87 -4.89 0.96
CA LEU A 59 3.29 -4.49 -0.39
C LEU A 59 2.86 -5.51 -1.45
N HIS A 60 3.09 -6.81 -1.21
CA HIS A 60 2.68 -7.86 -2.14
C HIS A 60 1.17 -7.86 -2.36
N LEU A 61 0.37 -7.79 -1.28
CA LEU A 61 -1.08 -7.73 -1.38
C LEU A 61 -1.54 -6.50 -2.17
N ALA A 62 -0.97 -5.32 -1.89
CA ALA A 62 -1.30 -4.10 -2.60
C ALA A 62 -0.97 -4.18 -4.10
N GLN A 63 0.14 -4.83 -4.47
CA GLN A 63 0.53 -5.07 -5.87
C GLN A 63 -0.39 -6.09 -6.55
N GLU A 64 -0.82 -7.14 -5.85
CA GLU A 64 -1.80 -8.11 -6.36
C GLU A 64 -3.17 -7.48 -6.57
N GLU A 65 -3.65 -6.66 -5.63
CA GLU A 65 -4.93 -5.94 -5.72
C GLU A 65 -4.92 -4.78 -6.73
N TYR A 66 -3.74 -4.31 -7.14
CA TYR A 66 -3.59 -3.25 -8.13
C TYR A 66 -3.57 -3.77 -9.57
N LYS A 67 -3.12 -5.01 -9.78
CA LYS A 67 -3.14 -5.68 -11.09
C LYS A 67 -4.56 -5.92 -11.56
#